data_AF-A0A1E3L323-F1
#
_entry.id   AF-A0A1E3L323-F1
#
_cell.length_a   1.000
_cell.length_b   1.000
_cell.length_c   1.000
_cell.angle_alpha   90.00
_cell.angle_beta   90.00
_cell.angle_gamma   90.00
#
_symmetry.space_group_name_H-M   'P 1'
#
loop_
_entity.id
_entity.type
_entity.pdbx_description
1 polymer ?
#
loop_
_entity_poly.entity_id
_entity_poly.type
_entity_poly.pdbx_seq_one_letter_code
_entity_poly.pdbx_strand_id
1 'polypeptide(L)'
;MIGKKFSDNHIKVYQYHLRDRLKEVFDFEDVYEEWSAMRDEYGLSIYCPRLDIAVGPFATHERLGHIYDGMLRNPVIESFLRKLVEYNKVNLERYQDGFVLPSEYEEILFTNYNARCFISIEIEHMVSRKHLIGGAVNASALGRFGIIMPWSDEKLKAFVKLIRYFRYLNYADKNTFNTSNLLIVTKEQMDNAIVEILNQKNQNEFQ
;
A
#
# COMPACT_ATOMS: atom_id res chain seq x y z
N MET A 1 8.20 -18.16 23.43
CA MET A 1 7.49 -18.79 22.29
C MET A 1 5.97 -18.59 22.31
N ILE A 2 5.32 -18.44 23.48
CA ILE A 2 3.85 -18.25 23.58
C ILE A 2 3.39 -16.86 23.09
N GLY A 3 4.20 -15.80 23.26
CA GLY A 3 3.83 -14.44 22.82
C GLY A 3 3.84 -14.19 21.30
N LYS A 4 4.61 -14.95 20.51
CA LYS A 4 4.72 -14.75 19.06
C LYS A 4 3.51 -15.31 18.30
N LYS A 5 3.01 -16.49 18.73
CA LYS A 5 1.78 -17.09 18.17
C LYS A 5 0.52 -16.27 18.42
N PHE A 6 0.44 -15.58 19.56
CA PHE A 6 -0.68 -14.69 19.85
C PHE A 6 -0.66 -13.42 18.98
N SER A 7 0.51 -12.83 18.71
CA SER A 7 0.59 -11.64 17.86
C SER A 7 0.27 -11.90 16.39
N ASP A 8 0.70 -13.05 15.86
CA ASP A 8 0.48 -13.39 14.45
C ASP A 8 -1.01 -13.60 14.14
N ASN A 9 -1.77 -14.10 15.12
CA ASN A 9 -3.22 -14.26 14.98
C ASN A 9 -3.95 -12.92 14.85
N HIS A 10 -3.49 -11.86 15.55
CA HIS A 10 -4.12 -10.54 15.49
C HIS A 10 -3.93 -9.87 14.12
N ILE A 11 -2.75 -10.03 13.52
CA ILE A 11 -2.48 -9.52 12.17
C ILE A 11 -3.37 -10.26 11.17
N LYS A 12 -3.46 -11.59 11.27
CA LYS A 12 -4.28 -12.38 10.36
C LYS A 12 -5.77 -12.01 10.44
N VAL A 13 -6.30 -11.85 11.65
CA VAL A 13 -7.68 -11.37 11.86
C VAL A 13 -7.87 -9.99 11.23
N TYR A 14 -6.89 -9.09 11.40
CA TYR A 14 -6.96 -7.77 10.79
C TYR A 14 -6.85 -7.80 9.26
N GLN A 15 -6.06 -8.71 8.67
CA GLN A 15 -6.02 -8.90 7.22
C GLN A 15 -7.39 -9.26 6.66
N TYR A 16 -8.11 -10.20 7.29
CA TYR A 16 -9.46 -10.57 6.87
C TYR A 16 -10.44 -9.40 7.00
N HIS A 17 -10.42 -8.72 8.15
CA HIS A 17 -11.24 -7.53 8.35
C HIS A 17 -10.95 -6.49 7.27
N LEU A 18 -9.68 -6.12 7.07
CA LEU A 18 -9.31 -5.09 6.10
C LEU A 18 -9.69 -5.49 4.67
N ARG A 19 -9.50 -6.76 4.27
CA ARG A 19 -9.97 -7.28 2.99
C ARG A 19 -11.47 -7.03 2.80
N ASP A 20 -12.29 -7.46 3.76
CA ASP A 20 -13.75 -7.38 3.65
C ASP A 20 -14.20 -5.91 3.57
N ARG A 21 -13.59 -5.03 4.36
CA ARG A 21 -13.87 -3.59 4.32
C ARG A 21 -13.45 -2.94 3.00
N LEU A 22 -12.32 -3.36 2.41
CA LEU A 22 -11.91 -2.86 1.10
C LEU A 22 -12.88 -3.32 0.00
N LYS A 23 -13.40 -4.55 0.08
CA LYS A 23 -14.47 -4.99 -0.85
C LYS A 23 -15.67 -4.05 -0.82
N GLU A 24 -16.11 -3.66 0.38
CA GLU A 24 -17.21 -2.69 0.55
C GLU A 24 -16.87 -1.31 -0.04
N VAL A 25 -15.64 -0.81 0.18
CA VAL A 25 -15.19 0.50 -0.35
C VAL A 25 -15.21 0.49 -1.87
N PHE A 26 -14.55 -0.50 -2.48
CA PHE A 26 -14.37 -0.59 -3.92
C PHE A 26 -15.61 -1.12 -4.66
N ASP A 27 -16.61 -1.65 -3.96
CA ASP A 27 -17.71 -2.43 -4.53
C ASP A 27 -17.18 -3.53 -5.47
N PHE A 28 -16.18 -4.25 -4.96
CA PHE A 28 -15.31 -5.07 -5.78
C PHE A 28 -14.85 -6.34 -5.05
N GLU A 29 -15.00 -7.50 -5.69
CA GLU A 29 -14.76 -8.80 -5.04
C GLU A 29 -13.30 -9.27 -5.09
N ASP A 30 -12.51 -8.75 -6.02
CA ASP A 30 -11.11 -9.15 -6.21
C ASP A 30 -10.19 -8.46 -5.19
N VAL A 31 -10.40 -8.80 -3.91
CA VAL A 31 -9.53 -8.43 -2.80
C VAL A 31 -9.11 -9.70 -2.09
N TYR A 32 -7.81 -9.95 -2.06
CA TYR A 32 -7.24 -11.19 -1.50
C TYR A 32 -6.20 -10.89 -0.45
N GLU A 33 -6.23 -11.68 0.62
CA GLU A 33 -5.13 -11.80 1.58
C GLU A 33 -4.02 -12.72 1.03
N GLU A 34 -2.78 -12.49 1.46
CA GLU A 34 -1.66 -13.41 1.21
C GLU A 34 -1.44 -13.76 -0.28
N TRP A 35 -1.70 -12.79 -1.17
CA TRP A 35 -1.70 -12.96 -2.61
C TRP A 35 -0.27 -13.14 -3.16
N SER A 36 -0.06 -14.19 -3.95
CA SER A 36 1.23 -14.52 -4.55
C SER A 36 1.26 -14.02 -6.01
N ALA A 37 1.90 -12.87 -6.22
CA ALA A 37 1.80 -12.11 -7.47
C ALA A 37 2.39 -12.80 -8.70
N MET A 38 3.32 -13.74 -8.49
CA MET A 38 4.08 -14.42 -9.55
C MET A 38 3.92 -15.93 -9.48
N ARG A 39 2.76 -16.40 -9.01
CA ARG A 39 2.47 -17.84 -8.88
C ARG A 39 2.61 -18.57 -10.21
N ASP A 40 2.23 -17.97 -11.33
CA ASP A 40 2.28 -18.68 -12.62
C ASP A 40 3.65 -18.56 -13.33
N GLU A 41 4.58 -17.78 -12.75
CA GLU A 41 5.93 -17.54 -13.26
C GLU A 41 6.96 -18.52 -12.69
N TYR A 42 6.53 -19.63 -12.05
CA TYR A 42 7.43 -20.60 -11.41
C TYR A 42 8.50 -21.19 -12.36
N GLY A 43 8.24 -21.22 -13.67
CA GLY A 43 9.21 -21.63 -14.67
C GLY A 43 10.46 -20.73 -14.76
N LEU A 44 10.38 -19.50 -14.25
CA LEU A 44 11.46 -18.51 -14.32
C LEU A 44 12.45 -18.58 -13.14
N SER A 45 12.18 -19.40 -12.11
CA SER A 45 13.00 -19.47 -10.88
C SER A 45 13.25 -18.11 -10.21
N ILE A 46 12.25 -17.21 -10.27
CA ILE A 46 12.33 -15.86 -9.68
C ILE A 46 11.69 -15.80 -8.28
N TYR A 47 12.08 -14.78 -7.52
CA TYR A 47 11.42 -14.48 -6.24
C TYR A 47 9.96 -14.10 -6.49
N CYS A 48 9.03 -14.78 -5.79
CA CYS A 48 7.60 -14.48 -5.83
C CYS A 48 7.19 -13.79 -4.52
N PRO A 49 7.00 -12.46 -4.51
CA PRO A 49 6.50 -11.78 -3.34
C PRO A 49 5.10 -12.26 -2.97
N ARG A 50 4.83 -12.31 -1.66
CA ARG A 50 3.51 -12.61 -1.10
C ARG A 50 3.04 -11.40 -0.32
N LEU A 51 2.09 -10.67 -0.89
CA LEU A 51 1.54 -9.46 -0.28
C LEU A 51 0.55 -9.84 0.82
N ASP A 52 0.55 -9.10 1.92
CA ASP A 52 -0.44 -9.32 2.98
C ASP A 52 -1.88 -9.11 2.51
N ILE A 53 -2.13 -8.05 1.73
CA ILE A 53 -3.41 -7.82 1.05
C ILE A 53 -3.14 -7.24 -0.35
N ALA A 54 -3.94 -7.65 -1.32
CA ALA A 54 -3.93 -7.07 -2.66
C ALA A 54 -5.34 -6.84 -3.18
N VAL A 55 -5.56 -5.70 -3.83
CA VAL A 55 -6.80 -5.31 -4.51
C VAL A 55 -6.54 -5.37 -6.01
N GLY A 56 -7.34 -6.16 -6.72
CA GLY A 56 -7.26 -6.34 -8.17
C GLY A 56 -7.87 -5.18 -8.96
N PRO A 57 -8.08 -5.35 -10.28
CA PRO A 57 -7.81 -6.56 -11.07
C PRO A 57 -6.34 -7.00 -11.04
N PHE A 58 -6.09 -8.31 -11.15
CA PHE A 58 -4.75 -8.89 -11.02
C PHE A 58 -4.09 -9.15 -12.37
N ALA A 59 -3.00 -8.44 -12.65
CA ALA A 59 -2.25 -8.47 -13.90
C ALA A 59 -1.13 -9.52 -13.86
N THR A 60 -1.50 -10.80 -13.89
CA THR A 60 -0.52 -11.91 -13.87
C THR A 60 0.19 -12.07 -15.21
N HIS A 61 -0.55 -12.07 -16.33
CA HIS A 61 0.00 -12.35 -17.66
C HIS A 61 -0.14 -11.20 -18.67
N GLU A 62 -0.81 -10.11 -18.28
CA GLU A 62 -1.08 -8.96 -19.14
C GLU A 62 -0.81 -7.64 -18.42
N ARG A 63 -0.95 -6.51 -19.14
CA ARG A 63 -0.78 -5.17 -18.56
C ARG A 63 -2.15 -4.51 -18.37
N LEU A 64 -2.54 -4.27 -17.11
CA LEU A 64 -3.86 -3.73 -16.78
C LEU A 64 -3.85 -2.22 -16.43
N GLY A 65 -2.78 -1.49 -16.74
CA GLY A 65 -2.69 -0.04 -16.43
C GLY A 65 -3.89 0.79 -16.89
N HIS A 66 -4.41 0.51 -18.09
CA HIS A 66 -5.59 1.20 -18.63
C HIS A 66 -6.88 0.90 -17.85
N ILE A 67 -7.01 -0.31 -17.28
CA ILE A 67 -8.12 -0.66 -16.39
C ILE A 67 -7.99 0.08 -15.07
N TYR A 68 -6.79 0.15 -14.51
CA TYR A 68 -6.52 0.92 -13.29
C TYR A 68 -6.84 2.40 -13.47
N ASP A 69 -6.48 2.99 -14.62
CA ASP A 69 -6.86 4.36 -14.97
C ASP A 69 -8.38 4.55 -15.06
N GLY A 70 -9.12 3.52 -15.48
CA GLY A 70 -10.57 3.50 -15.45
C GLY A 70 -11.13 3.50 -14.02
N MET A 71 -10.56 2.66 -13.13
CA MET A 71 -10.95 2.62 -11.72
C MET A 71 -10.71 3.96 -11.01
N LEU A 72 -9.62 4.65 -11.35
CA LEU A 72 -9.28 5.96 -10.79
C LEU A 72 -10.28 7.07 -11.15
N ARG A 73 -11.15 6.86 -12.14
CA ARG A 73 -12.24 7.80 -12.46
C ARG A 73 -13.46 7.65 -11.56
N ASN A 74 -13.51 6.60 -10.72
CA ASN A 74 -14.57 6.44 -9.75
C ASN A 74 -14.34 7.43 -8.58
N PRO A 75 -15.27 8.37 -8.31
CA PRO A 75 -15.09 9.39 -7.28
C PRO A 75 -14.87 8.84 -5.87
N VAL A 76 -15.45 7.67 -5.55
CA VAL A 76 -15.28 6.99 -4.27
C VAL A 76 -13.85 6.49 -4.11
N ILE A 77 -13.32 5.85 -5.17
CA ILE A 77 -11.94 5.34 -5.22
C ILE A 77 -10.95 6.49 -5.15
N GLU A 78 -11.18 7.54 -5.94
CA GLU A 78 -10.35 8.73 -5.92
C GLU A 78 -10.33 9.38 -4.53
N SER A 79 -11.50 9.61 -3.92
CA SER A 79 -11.61 10.18 -2.57
C SER A 79 -10.86 9.35 -1.53
N PHE A 80 -11.02 8.03 -1.57
CA PHE A 80 -10.31 7.10 -0.70
C PHE A 80 -8.79 7.23 -0.86
N LEU A 81 -8.28 7.15 -2.09
CA LEU A 81 -6.84 7.22 -2.35
C LEU A 81 -6.24 8.59 -2.02
N ARG A 82 -6.94 9.68 -2.31
CA ARG A 82 -6.53 11.03 -1.89
C ARG A 82 -6.39 11.13 -0.38
N LYS A 83 -7.34 10.57 0.38
CA LYS A 83 -7.25 10.52 1.84
C LYS A 83 -5.99 9.77 2.32
N LEU A 84 -5.65 8.65 1.68
CA LEU A 84 -4.44 7.90 2.01
C LEU A 84 -3.16 8.68 1.67
N VAL A 85 -3.15 9.42 0.55
CA VAL A 85 -2.04 10.31 0.18
C VAL A 85 -1.86 11.41 1.23
N GLU A 86 -2.96 12.03 1.70
CA GLU A 86 -2.90 13.03 2.77
C GLU A 86 -2.33 12.46 4.08
N TYR A 87 -2.74 11.25 4.48
CA TYR A 87 -2.14 10.60 5.64
C TYR A 87 -0.65 10.29 5.46
N ASN A 88 -0.25 9.88 4.26
CA ASN A 88 1.16 9.67 3.94
C ASN A 88 1.97 10.96 4.05
N LYS A 89 1.45 12.09 3.55
CA LYS A 89 2.08 13.41 3.69
C LYS A 89 2.35 13.75 5.16
N VAL A 90 1.31 13.67 5.99
CA VAL A 90 1.42 13.92 7.44
C VAL A 90 2.47 13.01 8.09
N ASN A 91 2.51 11.74 7.70
CA ASN A 91 3.48 10.78 8.25
C ASN A 91 4.93 11.08 7.83
N LEU A 92 5.16 11.51 6.59
CA LEU A 92 6.48 11.84 6.06
C LEU A 92 7.02 13.17 6.59
N GLU A 93 6.14 14.13 6.87
CA GLU A 93 6.49 15.45 7.41
C GLU A 93 6.88 15.45 8.89
N ARG A 94 6.91 14.27 9.53
CA ARG A 94 7.19 14.14 10.97
C ARG A 94 8.51 14.75 11.44
N TYR A 95 9.52 14.84 10.57
CA TYR A 95 10.80 15.47 10.88
C TYR A 95 10.83 16.98 10.62
N GLN A 96 9.82 17.53 9.94
CA GLN A 96 9.61 18.97 9.69
C GLN A 96 10.84 19.71 9.13
N ASP A 97 11.66 19.02 8.35
CA ASP A 97 12.92 19.53 7.81
C ASP A 97 12.93 19.71 6.29
N GLY A 98 11.80 19.42 5.62
CA GLY A 98 11.65 19.54 4.17
C GLY A 98 12.53 18.58 3.36
N PHE A 99 13.20 17.61 4.00
CA PHE A 99 14.14 16.73 3.30
C PHE A 99 13.44 15.69 2.41
N VAL A 100 12.26 15.23 2.83
CA VAL A 100 11.39 14.38 2.03
C VAL A 100 10.20 15.20 1.59
N LEU A 101 10.02 15.26 0.27
CA LEU A 101 8.84 15.84 -0.36
C LEU A 101 7.91 14.67 -0.69
N PRO A 102 6.75 14.53 -0.03
CA PRO A 102 5.78 13.50 -0.38
C PRO A 102 5.24 13.76 -1.79
N SER A 103 5.02 12.70 -2.56
CA SER A 103 4.40 12.82 -3.88
C SER A 103 2.94 13.24 -3.75
N GLU A 104 2.53 14.11 -4.67
CA GLU A 104 1.12 14.50 -4.83
C GLU A 104 0.31 13.37 -5.47
N TYR A 105 -1.00 13.35 -5.23
CA TYR A 105 -1.88 12.32 -5.79
C TYR A 105 -1.73 12.21 -7.31
N GLU A 106 -1.72 13.35 -8.00
CA GLU A 106 -1.58 13.46 -9.45
C GLU A 106 -0.26 12.90 -9.97
N GLU A 107 0.84 13.04 -9.21
CA GLU A 107 2.15 12.48 -9.60
C GLU A 107 2.14 10.95 -9.51
N ILE A 108 1.45 10.40 -8.51
CA ILE A 108 1.35 8.95 -8.29
C ILE A 108 0.57 8.28 -9.42
N LEU A 109 -0.43 8.97 -10.01
CA LEU A 109 -1.23 8.44 -11.13
C LEU A 109 -0.38 8.02 -12.32
N PHE A 110 0.82 8.56 -12.50
CA PHE A 110 1.69 8.20 -13.63
C PHE A 110 2.74 7.15 -13.25
N THR A 111 2.76 6.71 -11.99
CA THR A 111 3.77 5.78 -11.46
C THR A 111 3.31 4.33 -11.53
N ASN A 112 4.20 3.43 -11.90
CA ASN A 112 3.96 1.98 -11.98
C ASN A 112 2.75 1.56 -12.84
N TYR A 113 2.70 2.03 -14.09
CA TYR A 113 1.62 1.68 -15.04
C TYR A 113 1.52 0.17 -15.34
N ASN A 114 2.63 -0.56 -15.16
CA ASN A 114 2.71 -2.01 -15.30
C ASN A 114 2.61 -2.74 -13.94
N ALA A 115 1.81 -2.21 -13.03
CA ALA A 115 1.53 -2.85 -11.75
C ALA A 115 0.85 -4.21 -11.95
N ARG A 116 1.00 -5.08 -10.94
CA ARG A 116 0.43 -6.42 -10.86
C ARG A 116 -0.93 -6.46 -10.17
N CYS A 117 -1.22 -5.46 -9.35
CA CYS A 117 -2.53 -5.23 -8.76
C CYS A 117 -2.79 -3.73 -8.65
N PHE A 118 -4.05 -3.35 -8.41
CA PHE A 118 -4.42 -1.95 -8.22
C PHE A 118 -3.85 -1.40 -6.91
N ILE A 119 -4.05 -2.12 -5.81
CA ILE A 119 -3.44 -1.78 -4.51
C ILE A 119 -2.72 -2.99 -3.96
N SER A 120 -1.54 -2.77 -3.41
CA SER A 120 -0.80 -3.76 -2.62
C SER A 120 -0.55 -3.22 -1.23
N ILE A 121 -0.81 -4.01 -0.20
CA ILE A 121 -0.64 -3.62 1.20
C ILE A 121 0.26 -4.62 1.90
N GLU A 122 1.28 -4.12 2.60
CA GLU A 122 2.13 -4.90 3.51
C GLU A 122 1.95 -4.38 4.94
N ILE A 123 1.64 -5.28 5.88
CA ILE A 123 1.36 -4.98 7.28
C ILE A 123 2.57 -5.33 8.14
N GLU A 124 3.19 -4.31 8.70
CA GLU A 124 4.55 -4.41 9.21
C GLU A 124 4.60 -4.31 10.74
N HIS A 125 4.68 -5.48 11.39
CA HIS A 125 4.68 -5.61 12.85
C HIS A 125 6.07 -5.91 13.44
N MET A 126 6.52 -7.17 13.36
CA MET A 126 7.72 -7.67 14.06
C MET A 126 8.81 -8.10 13.09
N VAL A 127 9.21 -7.18 12.21
CA VAL A 127 10.21 -7.47 11.17
C VAL A 127 11.59 -6.86 11.46
N SER A 128 12.66 -7.46 10.96
CA SER A 128 14.01 -6.86 11.03
C SER A 128 14.17 -5.74 9.99
N ARG A 129 15.22 -4.90 10.11
CA ARG A 129 15.45 -3.79 9.15
C ARG A 129 15.56 -4.24 7.69
N LYS A 130 16.04 -5.47 7.43
CA LYS A 130 16.15 -6.03 6.07
C LYS A 130 14.79 -6.34 5.44
N HIS A 131 13.80 -6.67 6.27
CA HIS A 131 12.43 -6.95 5.81
C HIS A 131 11.66 -5.67 5.50
N LEU A 132 11.94 -4.55 6.19
CA LEU A 132 11.32 -3.25 5.89
C LEU A 132 11.58 -2.81 4.44
N ILE A 133 12.82 -2.98 3.97
CA ILE A 133 13.19 -2.68 2.58
C ILE A 133 12.42 -3.61 1.63
N GLY A 134 12.34 -4.90 1.95
CA GLY A 134 11.61 -5.90 1.18
C GLY A 134 10.13 -5.54 1.02
N GLY A 135 9.43 -5.25 2.12
CA GLY A 135 8.02 -4.85 2.11
C GLY A 135 7.79 -3.58 1.28
N ALA A 136 8.60 -2.54 1.49
CA ALA A 136 8.53 -1.30 0.72
C ALA A 136 8.69 -1.52 -0.78
N VAL A 137 9.70 -2.30 -1.18
CA VAL A 137 9.96 -2.62 -2.60
C VAL A 137 8.84 -3.47 -3.18
N ASN A 138 8.37 -4.51 -2.47
CA ASN A 138 7.32 -5.40 -2.95
C ASN A 138 6.00 -4.64 -3.16
N ALA A 139 5.57 -3.87 -2.17
CA ALA A 139 4.34 -3.08 -2.29
C ALA A 139 4.45 -2.07 -3.44
N SER A 140 5.52 -1.27 -3.47
CA SER A 140 5.68 -0.25 -4.52
C SER A 140 5.82 -0.85 -5.93
N ALA A 141 6.51 -1.98 -6.08
CA ALA A 141 6.69 -2.65 -7.37
C ALA A 141 5.41 -3.35 -7.87
N LEU A 142 4.61 -3.93 -6.97
CA LEU A 142 3.45 -4.74 -7.36
C LEU A 142 2.16 -3.94 -7.46
N GLY A 143 1.92 -2.96 -6.59
CA GLY A 143 0.71 -2.15 -6.62
C GLY A 143 0.82 -0.94 -7.55
N ARG A 144 -0.29 -0.54 -8.17
CA ARG A 144 -0.41 0.80 -8.75
C ARG A 144 -0.23 1.83 -7.64
N PHE A 145 -0.88 1.58 -6.51
CA PHE A 145 -0.59 2.19 -5.22
C PHE A 145 -0.03 1.13 -4.26
N GLY A 146 1.19 1.34 -3.80
CA GLY A 146 1.80 0.53 -2.74
C GLY A 146 1.47 1.13 -1.38
N ILE A 147 1.07 0.33 -0.41
CA ILE A 147 0.78 0.77 0.95
C ILE A 147 1.61 -0.05 1.92
N ILE A 148 2.36 0.64 2.77
CA ILE A 148 2.93 0.07 3.96
C ILE A 148 2.07 0.49 5.14
N MET A 149 1.70 -0.50 5.96
CA MET A 149 0.97 -0.30 7.20
C MET A 149 1.84 -0.62 8.41
N PRO A 150 2.52 0.37 9.01
CA PRO A 150 3.30 0.15 10.21
C PRO A 150 2.38 -0.15 11.39
N TRP A 151 2.63 -1.26 12.09
CA TRP A 151 1.82 -1.69 13.24
C TRP A 151 2.14 -0.96 14.55
N SER A 152 3.25 -0.22 14.58
CA SER A 152 3.68 0.55 15.75
C SER A 152 4.36 1.86 15.34
N ASP A 153 4.40 2.80 16.28
CA ASP A 153 5.08 4.09 16.09
C ASP A 153 6.59 3.92 15.77
N GLU A 154 7.22 2.90 16.35
CA GLU A 154 8.61 2.55 16.04
C GLU A 154 8.77 2.17 14.57
N LYS A 155 7.83 1.36 14.04
CA LYS A 155 7.82 0.96 12.64
C LYS A 155 7.51 2.12 11.71
N LEU A 156 6.57 2.98 12.08
CA LEU A 156 6.29 4.22 11.34
C LEU A 156 7.57 5.05 11.21
N LYS A 157 8.26 5.32 12.32
CA LYS A 157 9.56 6.03 12.31
C LYS A 157 10.60 5.32 11.44
N ALA A 158 10.65 3.99 11.48
CA ALA A 158 11.60 3.22 10.66
C ALA A 158 11.31 3.36 9.15
N PHE A 159 10.04 3.34 8.73
CA PHE A 159 9.67 3.55 7.33
C PHE A 159 9.91 4.97 6.86
N VAL A 160 9.61 5.99 7.68
CA VAL A 160 9.95 7.38 7.33
C VAL A 160 11.47 7.52 7.13
N LYS A 161 12.29 6.93 8.00
CA LYS A 161 13.75 6.89 7.81
C LYS A 161 14.18 6.15 6.54
N LEU A 162 13.46 5.10 6.16
CA LEU A 162 13.73 4.36 4.92
C LEU A 162 13.45 5.23 3.68
N ILE A 163 12.32 5.94 3.63
CA ILE A 163 12.02 6.86 2.53
C ILE A 163 13.05 7.98 2.46
N ARG A 164 13.44 8.53 3.60
CA ARG A 164 14.55 9.50 3.67
C ARG A 164 15.85 8.92 3.10
N TYR A 165 16.15 7.66 3.39
CA TYR A 165 17.33 7.00 2.85
C TYR A 165 17.25 6.84 1.32
N PHE A 166 16.12 6.41 0.75
CA PHE A 166 15.95 6.36 -0.71
C PHE A 166 16.05 7.75 -1.35
N ARG A 167 15.51 8.79 -0.70
CA ARG A 167 15.66 10.16 -1.15
C ARG A 167 17.12 10.63 -1.13
N TYR A 168 17.86 10.30 -0.07
CA TYR A 168 19.29 10.58 0.01
C TYR A 168 20.08 9.89 -1.11
N LEU A 169 19.79 8.61 -1.39
CA LEU A 169 20.44 7.89 -2.49
C LEU A 169 20.16 8.56 -3.83
N ASN A 170 18.91 8.96 -4.09
CA ASN A 170 18.52 9.70 -5.29
C ASN A 170 19.28 11.03 -5.39
N TYR A 171 19.32 11.81 -4.31
CA TYR A 171 20.03 13.09 -4.24
C TYR A 171 21.54 12.96 -4.47
N ALA A 172 22.14 11.85 -4.03
CA ALA A 172 23.58 11.57 -4.19
C ALA A 172 23.93 10.87 -5.52
N ASP A 173 23.03 10.91 -6.51
CA ASP A 173 23.16 10.24 -7.82
C ASP A 173 23.54 8.76 -7.70
N LYS A 174 23.04 8.07 -6.66
CA LYS A 174 23.19 6.63 -6.48
C LYS A 174 22.01 5.89 -7.09
N ASN A 175 22.26 4.65 -7.52
CA ASN A 175 21.20 3.73 -7.89
C ASN A 175 20.21 3.61 -6.74
N THR A 176 18.94 3.85 -7.02
CA THR A 176 17.85 3.78 -6.03
C THR A 176 16.59 3.21 -6.67
N PHE A 177 15.70 2.71 -5.83
CA PHE A 177 14.38 2.25 -6.24
C PHE A 177 13.39 3.43 -6.16
N ASN A 178 12.52 3.56 -7.16
CA ASN A 178 11.49 4.59 -7.17
C ASN A 178 10.31 4.13 -6.29
N THR A 179 10.11 4.80 -5.16
CA THR A 179 9.00 4.55 -4.22
C THR A 179 7.94 5.65 -4.24
N SER A 180 7.80 6.42 -5.33
CA SER A 180 6.85 7.54 -5.39
C SER A 180 5.39 7.10 -5.21
N ASN A 181 5.03 5.87 -5.60
CA ASN A 181 3.70 5.31 -5.38
C ASN A 181 3.53 4.60 -4.03
N LEU A 182 4.52 4.68 -3.13
CA LEU A 182 4.48 4.04 -1.82
C LEU A 182 3.91 4.99 -0.77
N LEU A 183 2.79 4.61 -0.18
CA LEU A 183 2.13 5.32 0.90
C LEU A 183 2.42 4.64 2.24
N ILE A 184 2.80 5.42 3.24
CA ILE A 184 2.91 4.95 4.62
C ILE A 184 1.65 5.40 5.35
N VAL A 185 0.79 4.46 5.74
CA VAL A 185 -0.50 4.73 6.39
C VAL A 185 -0.64 3.82 7.61
N THR A 186 -0.92 4.37 8.80
CA THR A 186 -1.11 3.54 9.99
C THR A 186 -2.44 2.77 9.92
N LYS A 187 -2.56 1.74 10.76
CA LYS A 187 -3.82 1.00 10.93
C LYS A 187 -5.00 1.93 11.20
N GLU A 188 -4.84 2.87 12.13
CA GLU A 188 -5.89 3.81 12.52
C GLU A 188 -6.27 4.75 11.37
N GLN A 189 -5.29 5.21 10.60
CA GLN A 189 -5.52 6.06 9.42
C GLN A 189 -6.28 5.29 8.33
N MET A 190 -5.93 4.03 8.08
CA MET A 190 -6.66 3.17 7.14
C MET A 190 -8.11 2.95 7.61
N ASP A 191 -8.29 2.55 8.88
CA ASP A 191 -9.61 2.29 9.45
C ASP A 191 -10.50 3.55 9.35
N ASN A 192 -9.94 4.74 9.63
CA ASN A 192 -10.64 6.02 9.49
C ASN A 192 -11.00 6.34 8.04
N ALA A 193 -10.07 6.19 7.09
CA ALA A 193 -10.34 6.43 5.67
C ALA A 193 -11.51 5.55 5.17
N ILE A 194 -11.51 4.27 5.54
CA ILE A 194 -12.58 3.33 5.19
C ILE A 194 -13.93 3.79 5.75
N VAL A 195 -13.98 4.11 7.05
CA VAL A 195 -15.23 4.52 7.71
C VAL A 195 -15.79 5.80 7.09
N GLU A 196 -14.93 6.80 6.84
CA GLU A 196 -15.35 8.05 6.22
C GLU A 196 -15.93 7.82 4.82
N ILE A 197 -15.27 7.01 3.99
CA ILE A 197 -15.73 6.74 2.62
C ILE A 197 -17.04 5.95 2.60
N LEU A 198 -17.19 4.94 3.46
CA LEU A 198 -18.43 4.18 3.54
C LEU A 198 -19.59 5.04 4.05
N ASN A 199 -19.34 5.96 4.99
CA ASN A 199 -20.35 6.92 5.43
C ASN A 199 -20.76 7.88 4.29
N GLN A 200 -19.80 8.33 3.48
CA GLN A 200 -20.08 9.17 2.30
C GLN A 200 -20.91 8.40 1.25
N LYS A 201 -20.59 7.13 0.97
CA LYS A 201 -21.39 6.28 0.06
C LYS A 201 -22.85 6.19 0.53
N ASN A 202 -23.05 5.85 1.81
CA ASN A 202 -24.39 5.72 2.38
C ASN A 202 -25.19 7.03 2.29
N GLN A 203 -24.56 8.19 2.53
CA GLN A 203 -25.26 9.48 2.43
C GLN A 203 -25.70 9.83 1.01
N ASN A 204 -24.94 9.41 -0.01
CA ASN A 204 -25.25 9.67 -1.41
C ASN A 204 -26.34 8.71 -1.96
N GLU A 205 -26.55 7.54 -1.34
CA GLU A 205 -27.62 6.61 -1.74
C GLU A 205 -29.02 7.06 -1.26
N PHE A 206 -29.09 7.99 -0.31
CA PHE A 206 -30.33 8.56 0.22
C PHE A 206 -30.68 9.97 -0.32
N GLN A 207 -29.95 10.45 -1.34
CA GLN A 207 -30.25 11.70 -2.07
C GLN A 207 -30.76 11.40 -3.48
#